data_AF-A0A0D0CR18-F1
#
_entry.id   AF-A0A0D0CR18-F1
#
_cell.length_a   1.000
_cell.length_b   1.000
_cell.length_c   1.000
_cell.angle_alpha   90.00
_cell.angle_beta   90.00
_cell.angle_gamma   90.00
#
_symmetry.space_group_name_H-M   'P 1'
#
loop_
_entity.id
_entity.type
_entity.pdbx_description
1 polymer ?
#
loop_
_entity_poly.entity_id
_entity_poly.type
_entity_poly.pdbx_seq_one_letter_code
_entity_poly.pdbx_strand_id
1 'polypeptide(L)'
;VYRACQRAMISLGADEGTLVRYQVLEKEHLKVNMAVLDPNAQGHQDSTLAWFWTMDVQRDAEVNDWMSEFYRGHWLRAKALKDTWEVEVELLRAEGKWTINFFDHK
;
A
#
# COMPACT_ATOMS: atom_id res chain seq x y z
N VAL A 1 -0.15 -22.38 -11.74
CA VAL A 1 -1.08 -22.03 -12.84
C VAL A 1 -0.55 -20.87 -13.68
N TYR A 2 -0.36 -19.67 -13.12
CA TYR A 2 0.13 -18.49 -13.87
C TYR A 2 1.38 -18.73 -14.75
N ARG A 3 2.47 -19.26 -14.17
CA ARG A 3 3.72 -19.57 -14.92
C ARG A 3 3.55 -20.58 -16.06
N ALA A 4 2.52 -21.42 -16.00
CA ALA A 4 2.23 -22.37 -17.08
C ALA A 4 1.49 -21.65 -18.21
N CYS A 5 0.50 -20.82 -17.88
CA CYS A 5 -0.22 -19.98 -18.82
C CYS A 5 0.71 -18.98 -19.53
N GLN A 6 1.63 -18.35 -18.80
CA GLN A 6 2.60 -17.43 -19.40
C GLN A 6 3.52 -18.13 -20.40
N ARG A 7 4.03 -19.32 -20.06
CA ARG A 7 4.81 -20.13 -21.00
C ARG A 7 4.01 -20.49 -22.24
N ALA A 8 2.73 -20.84 -22.07
CA ALA A 8 1.85 -21.08 -23.20
C ALA A 8 1.65 -19.81 -24.07
N MET A 9 1.48 -18.63 -23.47
CA MET A 9 1.37 -17.36 -24.22
C MET A 9 2.61 -17.07 -25.07
N ILE A 10 3.80 -17.29 -24.52
CA ILE A 10 5.06 -17.13 -25.26
C ILE A 10 5.15 -18.17 -26.40
N SER A 11 4.83 -19.43 -26.11
CA SER A 11 4.83 -20.50 -27.13
C SER A 11 3.82 -20.29 -28.26
N LEU A 12 2.71 -19.61 -27.97
CA LEU A 12 1.67 -19.28 -28.95
C LEU A 12 1.96 -18.00 -29.73
N GLY A 13 3.08 -17.31 -29.46
CA GLY A 13 3.44 -16.07 -30.14
C GLY A 13 2.52 -14.90 -29.80
N ALA A 14 2.14 -14.76 -28.52
CA ALA A 14 1.34 -13.63 -28.07
C ALA A 14 2.01 -12.28 -28.41
N ASP A 15 1.18 -11.29 -28.73
CA ASP A 15 1.62 -9.93 -29.06
C ASP A 15 2.46 -9.30 -27.93
N GLU A 16 3.39 -8.44 -28.32
CA GLU A 16 4.32 -7.78 -27.42
C GLU A 16 3.58 -6.93 -26.37
N GLY A 17 2.45 -6.31 -26.72
CA GLY A 17 1.58 -5.60 -25.77
C GLY A 17 0.98 -6.52 -24.71
N THR A 18 0.73 -7.79 -25.05
CA THR A 18 0.23 -8.80 -24.09
C THR A 18 1.36 -9.27 -23.16
N LEU A 19 2.57 -9.41 -23.68
CA LEU A 19 3.74 -9.83 -22.90
C LEU A 19 4.28 -8.75 -21.96
N VAL A 20 4.22 -7.46 -22.36
CA VAL A 20 4.51 -6.32 -21.48
C VAL A 20 3.56 -6.28 -20.29
N ARG A 21 2.30 -6.67 -20.51
CA ARG A 21 1.27 -6.70 -19.48
C ARG A 21 1.38 -7.91 -18.56
N TYR A 22 1.71 -9.09 -19.09
CA TYR A 22 1.86 -10.33 -18.32
C TYR A 22 3.34 -10.73 -18.16
N GLN A 23 4.06 -9.97 -17.34
CA GLN A 23 5.50 -10.15 -17.13
C GLN A 23 5.84 -11.42 -16.34
N VAL A 24 7.13 -11.78 -16.32
CA VAL A 24 7.60 -12.99 -15.63
C VAL A 24 7.43 -12.85 -14.11
N LEU A 25 6.79 -13.86 -13.53
CA LEU A 25 6.56 -13.92 -12.09
C LEU A 25 7.70 -14.69 -11.40
N GLU A 26 8.73 -13.96 -10.99
CA GLU A 26 9.85 -14.47 -10.21
C GLU A 26 9.48 -14.68 -8.73
N LYS A 27 10.30 -15.42 -7.98
CA LYS A 27 10.01 -15.73 -6.56
C LYS A 27 10.20 -14.49 -5.68
N GLU A 28 11.05 -13.60 -6.12
CA GLU A 28 11.43 -12.32 -5.56
C GLU A 28 10.20 -11.38 -5.52
N HIS A 29 9.39 -11.40 -6.58
CA HIS A 29 8.13 -10.66 -6.67
C HIS A 29 7.03 -11.18 -5.72
N LEU A 30 7.14 -12.42 -5.25
CA LEU A 30 6.19 -13.04 -4.32
C LEU A 30 6.57 -12.84 -2.85
N LYS A 31 7.72 -12.23 -2.56
CA LYS A 31 8.04 -11.83 -1.19
C LYS A 31 7.02 -10.78 -0.76
N VAL A 32 6.42 -11.00 0.42
CA VAL A 32 5.44 -10.07 1.00
C VAL A 32 6.10 -8.72 1.11
N ASN A 33 5.66 -7.78 0.28
CA ASN A 33 6.19 -6.44 0.30
C ASN A 33 5.51 -5.70 1.45
N MET A 34 6.23 -5.58 2.58
CA MET A 34 5.71 -5.00 3.81
C MET A 34 5.32 -3.52 3.64
N ALA A 35 5.86 -2.83 2.63
CA ALA A 35 5.44 -1.48 2.25
C ALA A 35 3.97 -1.38 1.85
N VAL A 36 3.35 -2.49 1.46
CA VAL A 36 1.91 -2.54 1.18
C VAL A 36 1.11 -2.59 2.48
N LEU A 37 1.65 -3.19 3.55
CA LEU A 37 0.96 -3.37 4.83
C LEU A 37 1.17 -2.18 5.77
N ASP A 38 2.32 -1.51 5.68
CA ASP A 38 2.66 -0.33 6.46
C ASP A 38 3.23 0.78 5.54
N PRO A 39 2.37 1.69 5.04
CA PRO A 39 2.83 2.81 4.20
C PRO A 39 3.72 3.81 4.95
N ASN A 40 3.80 3.71 6.28
CA ASN A 40 4.61 4.58 7.14
C ASN A 40 5.87 3.90 7.69
N ALA A 41 6.17 2.66 7.28
CA ALA A 41 7.40 1.99 7.70
C ALA A 41 8.62 2.79 7.25
N GLN A 42 9.38 3.32 8.21
CA GLN A 42 10.55 4.13 7.95
C GLN A 42 11.62 3.31 7.21
N GLY A 43 11.98 3.72 5.98
CA GLY A 43 12.96 3.03 5.14
C GLY A 43 12.37 2.21 3.97
N HIS A 44 11.05 2.25 3.76
CA HIS A 44 10.37 1.48 2.70
C HIS A 44 10.05 2.28 1.41
N GLN A 45 10.68 3.44 1.17
CA GLN A 45 10.45 4.23 -0.04
C GLN A 45 10.85 3.52 -1.35
N ASP A 46 11.70 2.49 -1.29
CA ASP A 46 12.28 1.83 -2.48
C ASP A 46 11.75 0.42 -2.76
N SER A 47 10.88 -0.14 -1.91
CA SER A 47 10.32 -1.46 -2.20
C SER A 47 9.17 -1.31 -3.20
N THR A 48 9.52 -1.13 -4.47
CA THR A 48 8.59 -1.09 -5.59
C THR A 48 7.62 -2.27 -5.47
N LEU A 49 6.32 -1.97 -5.43
CA LEU A 49 5.28 -2.99 -5.51
C LEU A 49 5.59 -3.92 -6.69
N ALA A 50 5.39 -5.23 -6.50
CA ALA A 50 5.55 -6.16 -7.61
C ALA A 50 4.65 -5.75 -8.78
N TRP A 51 5.16 -5.87 -10.01
CA TRP A 51 4.52 -5.36 -11.24
C TRP A 51 3.06 -5.84 -11.42
N PHE A 52 2.69 -7.00 -10.87
CA PHE A 52 1.33 -7.53 -10.95
C PHE A 52 0.32 -6.70 -10.13
N TRP A 53 0.76 -5.94 -9.13
CA TRP A 53 -0.07 -4.95 -8.42
C TRP A 53 -0.28 -3.66 -9.22
N THR A 54 0.65 -3.35 -10.12
CA THR A 54 0.53 -2.21 -11.05
C THR A 54 -0.18 -2.58 -12.36
N MET A 55 -0.60 -3.85 -12.52
CA MET A 55 -1.47 -4.20 -13.63
C MET A 55 -2.77 -3.41 -13.50
N ASP A 56 -3.09 -2.64 -14.53
CA ASP A 56 -4.40 -2.03 -14.67
C ASP A 56 -5.44 -3.13 -14.93
N VAL A 57 -6.01 -3.64 -13.84
CA VAL A 57 -7.13 -4.60 -13.85
C VAL A 57 -8.45 -3.88 -14.14
N GLN A 58 -8.51 -2.54 -14.03
CA GLN A 58 -9.74 -1.77 -14.30
C GLN A 58 -10.14 -1.79 -15.77
N ARG A 59 -9.21 -2.01 -16.70
CA ARG A 59 -9.50 -2.01 -18.14
C ARG A 59 -10.28 -3.24 -18.61
N ASP A 60 -10.20 -4.36 -17.90
CA ASP A 60 -10.74 -5.66 -18.35
C ASP A 60 -11.67 -6.37 -17.35
N ALA A 61 -11.71 -5.95 -16.09
CA ALA A 61 -12.62 -6.48 -15.10
C ALA A 61 -13.67 -5.41 -14.75
N GLU A 62 -14.95 -5.81 -14.73
CA GLU A 62 -15.99 -5.07 -14.02
C GLU A 62 -15.43 -4.70 -12.64
N VAL A 63 -15.24 -3.39 -12.41
CA VAL A 63 -14.66 -2.75 -11.21
C VAL A 63 -14.37 -3.75 -10.11
N ASN A 64 -13.12 -4.24 -10.07
CA ASN A 64 -12.73 -5.33 -9.17
C ASN A 64 -12.98 -4.91 -7.70
N ASP A 65 -14.11 -5.36 -7.15
CA ASP A 65 -14.64 -5.03 -5.82
C ASP A 65 -13.59 -5.23 -4.72
N TRP A 66 -12.76 -6.27 -4.89
CA TRP A 66 -11.70 -6.59 -3.95
C TRP A 66 -10.59 -5.52 -3.86
N MET A 67 -10.20 -4.91 -4.98
CA MET A 67 -9.20 -3.83 -4.96
C MET A 67 -9.75 -2.57 -4.30
N SER A 68 -11.03 -2.26 -4.53
CA SER A 68 -11.71 -1.13 -3.88
C SER A 68 -11.78 -1.32 -2.36
N GLU A 69 -12.14 -2.51 -1.89
CA GLU A 69 -12.16 -2.83 -0.46
C GLU A 69 -10.76 -2.81 0.17
N PHE A 70 -9.74 -3.28 -0.56
CA PHE A 70 -8.35 -3.18 -0.14
C PHE A 70 -7.94 -1.71 0.10
N TYR A 71 -8.13 -0.83 -0.89
CA TYR A 71 -7.80 0.59 -0.75
C TYR A 71 -8.63 1.29 0.34
N ARG A 72 -9.90 0.93 0.47
CA ARG A 72 -10.78 1.45 1.54
C ARG A 72 -10.26 1.09 2.93
N GLY A 73 -9.81 -0.13 3.15
CA GLY A 73 -9.18 -0.56 4.41
C GLY A 73 -7.91 0.24 4.73
N HIS A 74 -7.07 0.47 3.73
CA HIS A 74 -5.87 1.30 3.89
C HIS A 74 -6.20 2.76 4.23
N TRP A 75 -7.16 3.34 3.54
CA TRP A 75 -7.62 4.71 3.81
C TRP A 75 -8.20 4.84 5.23
N LEU A 76 -9.00 3.88 5.70
CA LEU A 76 -9.56 3.89 7.05
C LEU A 76 -8.48 3.87 8.13
N ARG A 77 -7.42 3.07 7.95
CA ARG A 77 -6.28 3.04 8.89
C ARG A 77 -5.51 4.36 8.91
N ALA A 78 -5.21 4.91 7.72
CA ALA A 78 -4.52 6.19 7.60
C ALA A 78 -5.34 7.33 8.24
N LYS A 79 -6.67 7.30 8.06
CA LYS A 79 -7.58 8.25 8.70
C LYS A 79 -7.58 8.12 10.22
N ALA A 80 -7.70 6.90 10.76
CA ALA A 80 -7.68 6.68 12.21
C ALA A 80 -6.37 7.15 12.87
N LEU A 81 -5.23 6.96 12.19
CA LEU A 81 -3.94 7.49 12.63
C LEU A 81 -3.94 9.03 12.64
N LYS A 82 -4.40 9.66 11.56
CA LYS A 82 -4.53 11.13 11.48
C LYS A 82 -5.40 11.68 12.61
N ASP A 83 -6.57 11.07 12.82
CA ASP A 83 -7.51 11.48 13.86
C ASP A 83 -6.86 11.35 15.27
N THR A 84 -6.05 10.31 15.50
CA THR A 84 -5.30 10.14 16.76
C THR A 84 -4.24 11.22 16.95
N TRP A 85 -3.46 11.52 15.91
CA TRP A 85 -2.44 12.58 15.97
C TRP A 85 -3.03 13.96 16.24
N GLU A 86 -4.20 14.26 15.69
CA GLU A 86 -4.88 15.54 15.95
C GLU A 86 -5.24 15.68 17.45
N VAL A 87 -5.76 14.61 18.06
CA VAL A 87 -6.05 14.59 19.51
C VAL A 87 -4.77 14.69 20.33
N GLU A 88 -3.71 13.97 19.95
CA GLU A 88 -2.44 13.98 20.67
C GLU A 88 -1.79 15.38 20.67
N VAL A 89 -1.86 16.11 19.56
CA VAL A 89 -1.36 17.49 19.48
C VAL A 89 -2.10 18.43 20.44
N GLU A 90 -3.41 18.28 20.58
CA GLU A 90 -4.19 19.07 21.54
C GLU A 90 -3.83 18.72 22.99
N LEU A 91 -3.69 17.44 23.30
CA LEU A 91 -3.26 16.97 24.62
C LEU A 91 -1.88 17.52 25.01
N LEU A 92 -0.89 17.42 24.11
CA LEU A 92 0.46 17.94 24.36
C LEU A 92 0.47 19.45 24.61
N ARG A 93 -0.37 20.22 23.90
CA ARG A 93 -0.52 21.66 24.15
C ARG A 93 -1.11 21.94 25.53
N ALA A 94 -2.11 21.16 25.95
CA ALA A 94 -2.72 21.29 27.26
C ALA A 94 -1.72 20.91 28.38
N GLU A 95 -0.98 19.82 28.22
CA GLU A 95 0.06 19.37 29.15
C GLU A 95 1.20 20.39 29.29
N GLY A 96 1.65 20.98 28.17
CA GLY A 96 2.66 22.04 28.18
C GLY A 96 2.19 23.25 29.00
N LYS A 97 0.93 23.67 28.81
CA LYS A 97 0.33 24.76 29.60
C LYS A 97 0.20 24.40 31.08
N TRP A 98 -0.18 23.16 31.38
CA TRP A 98 -0.27 22.68 32.76
C TRP A 98 1.09 22.65 33.46
N THR A 99 2.13 22.25 32.74
CA THR A 99 3.51 22.24 33.22
C THR A 99 3.99 23.65 33.56
N ILE A 100 3.76 24.63 32.68
CA ILE A 100 4.09 26.04 32.94
C ILE A 100 3.38 26.52 34.21
N ASN A 101 2.05 26.34 34.28
CA ASN A 101 1.26 26.76 35.43
C ASN A 101 1.72 26.09 36.75
N PHE A 102 2.13 24.83 36.68
CA PHE A 102 2.65 24.10 37.84
C PHE A 102 3.92 24.73 38.39
N PHE A 103 4.82 25.21 37.53
CA PHE A 103 6.05 25.90 37.95
C PHE A 103 5.79 27.36 38.36
N ASP A 104 4.84 28.05 37.74
CA ASP A 104 4.46 29.43 38.10
C ASP A 104 3.76 29.53 39.47
N HIS A 105 3.09 28.44 39.89
CA HIS A 105 2.38 28.36 41.17
C HIS A 105 3.06 27.42 42.19
N LYS A 106 4.34 27.09 41.97
CA LYS A 106 5.17 26.30 42.89
C LYS A 106 5.87 27.18 43.91
#